data_AF-A0A968S9J4-F1
#
_entry.id   AF-A0A968S9J4-F1
#
_cell.length_a   1.000
_cell.length_b   1.000
_cell.length_c   1.000
_cell.angle_alpha   90.00
_cell.angle_beta   90.00
_cell.angle_gamma   90.00
#
_symmetry.space_group_name_H-M   'P 1'
#
loop_
_entity.id
_entity.type
_entity.pdbx_description
1 polymer ?
#
loop_
_entity_poly.entity_id
_entity_poly.type
_entity_poly.pdbx_seq_one_letter_code
_entity_poly.pdbx_strand_id
1 'polypeptide(L)'
;MPITNEGLKAMGFEEKIPPIILKCKFFCLKIYSINGIHFGEQDVEYVGRLNKYCTFGIGNDLNNICMRMIKDKYCDNQDEWIEEKKTSAPFLVTCTEDNIEYTGSCTWYKVDKETILTYESFSDAKSKINKLVVDYEIPYTLLITSQLTSEENLVKITQLDTCMMGLTTDGKYLQDISMRFSGEITTSKKVSLSESFNLVVSKVESYTVPGKSVPRLMYDSMQETDKLKAFIFAWIAIEILINKSYKGIPTDDKFPTDGIPSEYSDRINKLFNDPMRDRKITTPLMKYAYLSIFHWKFLTIYDYDVLKRISKIRNDFMHGEKSIICRLSSQR
;
A
#
# COMPACT_ATOMS: atom_id res chain seq x y z
N MET A 1 14.93 -7.17 21.89
CA MET A 1 15.44 -7.88 23.08
C MET A 1 14.34 -8.83 23.51
N PRO A 2 14.56 -10.15 23.59
CA PRO A 2 13.53 -11.07 24.07
C PRO A 2 13.17 -10.74 25.53
N ILE A 3 11.91 -10.89 25.89
CA ILE A 3 11.41 -10.65 27.26
C ILE A 3 11.94 -11.79 28.14
N THR A 4 12.43 -11.48 29.34
CA THR A 4 12.89 -12.52 30.29
C THR A 4 11.70 -13.32 30.84
N ASN A 5 11.95 -14.53 31.32
CA ASN A 5 10.90 -15.36 31.92
C ASN A 5 10.24 -14.67 33.13
N GLU A 6 10.99 -13.90 33.93
CA GLU A 6 10.39 -13.09 35.00
C GLU A 6 9.49 -11.98 34.44
N GLY A 7 9.89 -11.36 33.33
CA GLY A 7 9.08 -10.38 32.62
C GLY A 7 7.76 -10.96 32.10
N LEU A 8 7.77 -12.18 31.56
CA LEU A 8 6.55 -12.86 31.09
C LEU A 8 5.60 -13.17 32.26
N LYS A 9 6.11 -13.67 33.39
CA LYS A 9 5.30 -13.89 34.60
C LYS A 9 4.70 -12.59 35.13
N ALA A 10 5.47 -11.50 35.14
CA ALA A 10 4.99 -10.18 35.56
C ALA A 10 3.87 -9.63 34.64
N MET A 11 3.85 -10.02 33.35
CA MET A 11 2.78 -9.69 32.40
C MET A 11 1.54 -10.60 32.52
N GLY A 12 1.58 -11.57 33.45
CA GLY A 12 0.49 -12.51 33.72
C GLY A 12 0.48 -13.75 32.83
N PHE A 13 1.60 -14.08 32.18
CA PHE A 13 1.73 -15.35 31.46
C PHE A 13 2.01 -16.50 32.43
N GLU A 14 1.32 -17.61 32.21
CA GLU A 14 1.54 -18.86 32.92
C GLU A 14 2.46 -19.77 32.10
N GLU A 15 3.43 -20.37 32.77
CA GLU A 15 4.29 -21.39 32.18
C GLU A 15 3.55 -22.73 32.16
N LYS A 16 3.55 -23.43 31.03
CA LYS A 16 2.87 -24.71 30.83
C LYS A 16 3.88 -25.80 30.53
N ILE A 17 3.96 -26.79 31.42
CA ILE A 17 4.82 -27.96 31.30
C ILE A 17 3.96 -29.22 31.55
N PRO A 18 3.72 -30.06 30.54
CA PRO A 18 4.18 -29.93 29.16
C PRO A 18 3.53 -28.74 28.42
N PRO A 19 4.16 -28.22 27.35
CA PRO A 19 3.60 -27.14 26.55
C PRO A 19 2.21 -27.46 26.00
N ILE A 20 1.34 -26.45 25.94
CA ILE A 20 0.01 -26.60 25.35
C ILE A 20 0.14 -26.59 23.83
N ILE A 21 -0.44 -27.59 23.16
CA ILE A 21 -0.52 -27.61 21.71
C ILE A 21 -1.80 -26.87 21.29
N LEU A 22 -1.62 -25.77 20.55
CA LEU A 22 -2.73 -25.00 19.99
C LEU A 22 -2.76 -25.14 18.47
N LYS A 23 -3.98 -25.20 17.93
CA LYS A 23 -4.25 -25.20 16.50
C LYS A 23 -5.05 -23.97 16.11
N CYS A 24 -4.58 -23.24 15.12
CA CYS A 24 -5.26 -22.02 14.66
C CYS A 24 -4.96 -21.70 13.21
N LYS A 25 -5.85 -20.91 12.59
CA LYS A 25 -5.64 -20.30 11.28
C LYS A 25 -5.28 -18.83 11.46
N PHE A 26 -4.18 -18.38 10.86
CA PHE A 26 -3.77 -16.99 10.99
C PHE A 26 -4.31 -16.13 9.86
N PHE A 27 -4.64 -14.90 10.22
CA PHE A 27 -4.97 -13.84 9.29
C PHE A 27 -4.33 -12.53 9.75
N CYS A 28 -4.09 -11.64 8.79
CA CYS A 28 -3.62 -10.29 9.02
C CYS A 28 -4.69 -9.32 8.57
N LEU A 29 -5.23 -8.56 9.52
CA LEU A 29 -6.16 -7.48 9.27
C LEU A 29 -5.36 -6.16 9.24
N LYS A 30 -5.54 -5.36 8.21
CA LYS A 30 -4.99 -3.99 8.17
C LYS A 30 -6.09 -2.98 7.95
N ILE A 31 -5.99 -1.90 8.72
CA ILE A 31 -6.93 -0.79 8.69
C ILE A 31 -6.24 0.40 8.05
N TYR A 32 -6.90 1.02 7.09
CA TYR A 32 -6.43 2.18 6.35
C TYR A 32 -7.46 3.30 6.39
N SER A 33 -6.99 4.55 6.45
CA SER A 33 -7.81 5.70 6.04
C SER A 33 -7.66 5.94 4.55
N ILE A 34 -8.75 6.35 3.91
CA ILE A 34 -8.77 6.76 2.51
C ILE A 34 -8.94 8.28 2.49
N ASN A 35 -7.84 8.97 2.30
CA ASN A 35 -7.80 10.43 2.31
C ASN A 35 -8.01 10.97 0.89
N GLY A 36 -8.68 12.12 0.77
CA GLY A 36 -8.99 12.74 -0.53
C GLY A 36 -10.42 12.48 -1.02
N ILE A 37 -11.16 11.55 -0.42
CA ILE A 37 -12.56 11.31 -0.73
C ILE A 37 -13.42 11.17 0.52
N HIS A 38 -14.73 11.31 0.36
CA HIS A 38 -15.73 10.95 1.36
C HIS A 38 -16.95 10.31 0.69
N PHE A 39 -17.60 9.38 1.40
CA PHE A 39 -18.84 8.73 0.95
C PHE A 39 -20.07 9.40 1.59
N GLY A 40 -21.27 9.08 1.12
CA GLY A 40 -22.49 9.50 1.80
C GLY A 40 -22.64 8.83 3.16
N GLU A 41 -23.15 9.54 4.16
CA GLU A 41 -23.32 9.01 5.53
C GLU A 41 -24.22 7.76 5.59
N GLN A 42 -25.12 7.59 4.62
CA GLN A 42 -26.05 6.46 4.51
C GLN A 42 -25.53 5.34 3.58
N ASP A 43 -24.32 5.46 3.06
CA ASP A 43 -23.76 4.46 2.14
C ASP A 43 -23.40 3.17 2.90
N VAL A 44 -23.87 2.04 2.37
CA VAL A 44 -23.65 0.71 2.95
C VAL A 44 -22.26 0.18 2.60
N GLU A 45 -21.56 -0.42 3.55
CA GLU A 45 -20.19 -0.93 3.39
C GLU A 45 -20.14 -2.12 2.43
N TYR A 46 -19.13 -2.17 1.57
CA TYR A 46 -18.95 -3.28 0.64
C TYR A 46 -17.76 -4.14 1.03
N VAL A 47 -17.87 -5.45 0.79
CA VAL A 47 -16.78 -6.41 0.94
C VAL A 47 -16.60 -7.15 -0.37
N GLY A 48 -15.35 -7.23 -0.82
CA GLY A 48 -14.94 -7.90 -2.04
C GLY A 48 -13.67 -8.71 -1.84
N ARG A 49 -13.15 -9.25 -2.93
CA ARG A 49 -11.92 -10.03 -2.95
C ARG A 49 -10.93 -9.41 -3.92
N LEU A 50 -9.71 -9.18 -3.47
CA LEU A 50 -8.61 -8.69 -4.29
C LEU A 50 -7.88 -9.84 -4.99
N ASN A 51 -7.75 -10.97 -4.30
CA ASN A 51 -7.22 -12.21 -4.86
C ASN A 51 -7.56 -13.38 -3.92
N LYS A 52 -7.09 -14.59 -4.24
CA LYS A 52 -7.37 -15.80 -3.45
C LYS A 52 -6.92 -15.78 -1.99
N TYR A 53 -5.99 -14.88 -1.61
CA TYR A 53 -5.46 -14.75 -0.25
C TYR A 53 -5.94 -13.48 0.46
N CYS A 54 -6.54 -12.52 -0.26
CA CYS A 54 -6.85 -11.21 0.29
C CYS A 54 -8.27 -10.77 -0.05
N THR A 55 -9.05 -10.53 1.00
CA THR A 55 -10.34 -9.84 0.94
C THR A 55 -10.18 -8.40 1.37
N PHE A 56 -11.08 -7.54 0.91
CA PHE A 56 -11.09 -6.13 1.31
C PHE A 56 -12.51 -5.65 1.56
N GLY A 57 -12.65 -4.65 2.42
CA GLY A 57 -13.89 -3.92 2.59
C GLY A 57 -13.66 -2.42 2.62
N ILE A 58 -14.67 -1.67 2.19
CA ILE A 58 -14.61 -0.21 2.03
C ILE A 58 -15.93 0.40 2.49
N GLY A 59 -15.85 1.53 3.21
CA GLY A 59 -17.02 2.21 3.75
C GLY A 59 -16.69 3.24 4.83
N ASN A 60 -17.71 3.80 5.47
CA ASN A 60 -17.55 4.81 6.52
C ASN A 60 -17.44 4.22 7.92
N ASP A 61 -17.99 3.02 8.16
CA ASP A 61 -18.00 2.37 9.47
C ASP A 61 -17.05 1.15 9.48
N LEU A 62 -15.99 1.27 10.28
CA LEU A 62 -14.95 0.27 10.45
C LEU A 62 -15.52 -1.03 11.04
N ASN A 63 -16.38 -0.92 12.05
CA ASN A 63 -16.97 -2.08 12.70
C ASN A 63 -17.93 -2.83 11.77
N ASN A 64 -18.71 -2.13 10.95
CA ASN A 64 -19.57 -2.77 9.95
C ASN A 64 -18.76 -3.51 8.88
N ILE A 65 -17.64 -2.94 8.42
CA ILE A 65 -16.72 -3.62 7.51
C ILE A 65 -16.20 -4.92 8.16
N CYS A 66 -15.67 -4.84 9.39
CA CYS A 66 -15.14 -6.00 10.11
C CYS A 66 -16.20 -7.05 10.40
N MET A 67 -17.42 -6.66 10.79
CA MET A 67 -18.54 -7.58 10.99
C MET A 67 -18.89 -8.34 9.71
N ARG A 68 -18.78 -7.71 8.54
CA ARG A 68 -19.00 -8.41 7.25
C ARG A 68 -17.85 -9.34 6.90
N MET A 69 -16.60 -8.94 7.16
CA MET A 69 -15.38 -9.66 6.78
C MET A 69 -15.04 -10.83 7.72
N ILE A 70 -15.00 -10.57 9.02
CA ILE A 70 -14.50 -11.51 10.05
C ILE A 70 -15.56 -11.87 11.10
N LYS A 71 -16.79 -11.38 10.96
CA LYS A 71 -17.91 -11.62 11.91
C LYS A 71 -17.65 -11.11 13.32
N ASP A 72 -16.82 -10.08 13.44
CA ASP A 72 -16.51 -9.42 14.71
C ASP A 72 -16.28 -7.92 14.51
N LYS A 73 -16.41 -7.16 15.60
CA LYS A 73 -16.07 -5.74 15.63
C LYS A 73 -14.56 -5.56 15.74
N TYR A 74 -14.05 -4.47 15.20
CA TYR A 74 -12.63 -4.14 15.35
C TYR A 74 -12.35 -3.51 16.73
N CYS A 75 -13.26 -2.67 17.20
CA CYS A 75 -13.15 -1.94 18.45
C CYS A 75 -14.51 -1.77 19.13
N ASP A 76 -14.52 -1.61 20.45
CA ASP A 76 -15.74 -1.46 21.24
C ASP A 76 -16.46 -0.13 20.94
N ASN A 77 -15.69 0.96 20.86
CA ASN A 77 -16.17 2.30 20.50
C ASN A 77 -15.34 2.86 19.33
N GLN A 78 -15.97 3.03 18.17
CA GLN A 78 -15.31 3.52 16.97
C GLN A 78 -14.97 5.01 17.06
N ASP A 79 -15.80 5.83 17.69
CA ASP A 79 -15.56 7.28 17.76
C ASP A 79 -14.32 7.58 18.61
N GLU A 80 -14.17 6.88 19.74
CA GLU A 80 -12.96 6.93 20.57
C GLU A 80 -11.72 6.47 19.80
N TRP A 81 -11.84 5.38 19.02
CA TRP A 81 -10.74 4.87 18.19
C TRP A 81 -10.32 5.87 17.10
N ILE A 82 -11.30 6.53 16.46
CA ILE A 82 -11.05 7.57 15.44
C ILE A 82 -10.30 8.75 16.06
N GLU A 83 -10.70 9.19 17.26
CA GLU A 83 -10.02 10.26 17.99
C GLU A 83 -8.59 9.87 18.38
N GLU A 84 -8.39 8.66 18.92
CA GLU A 84 -7.07 8.12 19.27
C GLU A 84 -6.13 8.07 18.06
N LYS A 85 -6.62 7.58 16.92
CA LYS A 85 -5.86 7.46 15.68
C LYS A 85 -5.79 8.77 14.89
N LYS A 86 -6.46 9.85 15.34
CA LYS A 86 -6.52 11.16 14.66
C LYS A 86 -6.84 11.02 13.17
N THR A 87 -7.87 10.25 12.88
CA THR A 87 -8.25 9.88 11.52
C THR A 87 -9.70 10.27 11.22
N SER A 88 -10.18 9.94 10.03
CA SER A 88 -11.59 10.06 9.67
C SER A 88 -11.95 9.00 8.62
N ALA A 89 -13.24 8.68 8.55
CA ALA A 89 -13.78 7.96 7.42
C ALA A 89 -13.49 8.70 6.09
N PRO A 90 -13.42 7.99 4.96
CA PRO A 90 -13.69 6.57 4.80
C PRO A 90 -12.51 5.64 5.11
N PHE A 91 -12.84 4.37 5.41
CA PHE A 91 -11.89 3.32 5.75
C PHE A 91 -11.78 2.27 4.64
N LEU A 92 -10.57 1.75 4.46
CA LEU A 92 -10.29 0.51 3.74
C LEU A 92 -9.79 -0.51 4.77
N VAL A 93 -10.35 -1.72 4.75
CA VAL A 93 -9.90 -2.84 5.55
C VAL A 93 -9.44 -3.94 4.61
N THR A 94 -8.25 -4.49 4.82
CA THR A 94 -7.80 -5.70 4.11
C THR A 94 -7.63 -6.83 5.09
N CYS A 95 -8.03 -8.04 4.69
CA CYS A 95 -7.78 -9.26 5.45
C CYS A 95 -7.01 -10.24 4.56
N THR A 96 -5.81 -10.59 4.98
CA THR A 96 -4.93 -11.55 4.31
C THR A 96 -4.85 -12.84 5.10
N GLU A 97 -5.18 -13.96 4.47
CA GLU A 97 -5.19 -15.30 5.07
C GLU A 97 -4.69 -16.36 4.07
N ASP A 98 -4.18 -17.48 4.57
CA ASP A 98 -3.67 -18.58 3.74
C ASP A 98 -4.51 -19.86 3.79
N ASN A 99 -5.57 -19.87 4.61
CA ASN A 99 -6.44 -21.01 4.87
C ASN A 99 -5.71 -22.27 5.40
N ILE A 100 -4.48 -22.13 5.89
CA ILE A 100 -3.68 -23.22 6.47
C ILE A 100 -3.91 -23.26 7.99
N GLU A 101 -4.11 -24.45 8.54
CA GLU A 101 -4.09 -24.67 9.99
C GLU A 101 -2.65 -24.83 10.47
N TYR A 102 -2.28 -24.02 11.45
CA TYR A 102 -0.99 -24.04 12.12
C TYR A 102 -1.10 -24.71 13.47
N THR A 103 -0.10 -25.52 13.82
CA THR A 103 0.03 -26.12 15.15
C THR A 103 1.24 -25.53 15.84
N GLY A 104 1.05 -24.95 17.03
CA GLY A 104 2.10 -24.33 17.83
C GLY A 104 2.20 -24.95 19.21
N SER A 105 3.43 -25.15 19.68
CA SER A 105 3.72 -25.61 21.04
C SER A 105 3.96 -24.41 21.94
N CYS A 106 3.02 -24.14 22.85
CA CYS A 106 2.96 -22.91 23.63
C CYS A 106 3.41 -23.18 25.08
N THR A 107 4.62 -22.73 25.42
CA THR A 107 5.14 -22.81 26.80
C THR A 107 4.60 -21.68 27.66
N TRP A 108 4.37 -20.49 27.08
CA TRP A 108 3.83 -19.32 27.78
C TRP A 108 2.43 -19.01 27.27
N TYR A 109 1.47 -19.03 28.18
CA TYR A 109 0.06 -18.97 27.86
C TYR A 109 -0.66 -18.02 28.83
N LYS A 110 -1.49 -17.14 28.29
CA LYS A 110 -2.39 -16.28 29.08
C LYS A 110 -3.74 -16.23 28.39
N VAL A 111 -4.82 -16.28 29.16
CA VAL A 111 -6.18 -15.98 28.67
C VAL A 111 -6.56 -14.62 29.19
N ASP A 112 -6.94 -13.73 28.29
CA ASP A 112 -7.51 -12.43 28.60
C ASP A 112 -8.91 -12.35 27.98
N LYS A 113 -9.94 -12.44 28.81
CA LYS A 113 -11.35 -12.63 28.41
C LYS A 113 -11.51 -13.83 27.47
N GLU A 114 -11.77 -13.60 26.19
CA GLU A 114 -11.95 -14.62 25.14
C GLU A 114 -10.72 -14.77 24.24
N THR A 115 -9.66 -14.02 24.51
CA THR A 115 -8.43 -14.00 23.71
C THR A 115 -7.33 -14.78 24.39
N ILE A 116 -6.67 -15.64 23.61
CA ILE A 116 -5.48 -16.37 24.00
C ILE A 116 -4.26 -15.54 23.60
N LEU A 117 -3.39 -15.27 24.57
CA LEU A 117 -2.09 -14.64 24.35
C LEU A 117 -1.00 -15.72 24.46
N THR A 118 -0.14 -15.77 23.44
CA THR A 118 1.03 -16.66 23.41
C THR A 118 2.29 -15.86 23.12
N TYR A 119 3.44 -16.35 23.55
CA TYR A 119 4.73 -15.71 23.29
C TYR A 119 5.56 -16.53 22.30
N GLU A 120 5.86 -15.93 21.14
CA GLU A 120 6.71 -16.49 20.06
C GLU A 120 6.36 -17.91 19.57
N SER A 121 5.16 -18.41 19.85
CA SER A 121 4.78 -19.81 19.57
C SER A 121 4.40 -20.07 18.09
N PHE A 122 4.27 -19.00 17.28
CA PHE A 122 3.79 -19.05 15.90
C PHE A 122 4.57 -18.14 14.93
N SER A 123 5.87 -17.97 15.17
CA SER A 123 6.75 -17.13 14.33
C SER A 123 6.73 -17.52 12.85
N ASP A 124 6.71 -18.82 12.54
CA ASP A 124 6.62 -19.34 11.17
C ASP A 124 5.30 -18.97 10.47
N ALA A 125 4.18 -19.09 11.19
CA ALA A 125 2.86 -18.71 10.66
C ALA A 125 2.82 -17.21 10.34
N LYS A 126 3.29 -16.37 11.28
CA LYS A 126 3.41 -14.93 11.08
C LYS A 126 4.29 -14.57 9.89
N SER A 127 5.42 -15.24 9.73
CA SER A 127 6.33 -15.03 8.60
C SER A 127 5.66 -15.35 7.26
N LYS A 128 4.90 -16.44 7.19
CA LYS A 128 4.14 -16.82 5.99
C LYS A 128 3.03 -15.83 5.67
N ILE A 129 2.22 -15.41 6.65
CA ILE A 129 1.19 -14.39 6.43
C ILE A 129 1.82 -13.06 6.00
N ASN A 130 2.90 -12.62 6.64
CA ASN A 130 3.63 -11.41 6.23
C ASN A 130 4.14 -11.49 4.79
N LYS A 131 4.59 -12.67 4.34
CA LYS A 131 4.97 -12.88 2.95
C LYS A 131 3.77 -12.73 2.01
N LEU A 132 2.59 -13.24 2.39
CA LEU A 132 1.38 -13.06 1.61
C LEU A 132 0.93 -11.60 1.54
N VAL A 133 1.02 -10.88 2.66
CA VAL A 133 0.76 -9.43 2.70
C VAL A 133 1.65 -8.71 1.68
N VAL A 134 2.95 -9.00 1.67
CA VAL A 134 3.89 -8.36 0.74
C VAL A 134 3.63 -8.77 -0.72
N ASP A 135 3.35 -10.05 -0.97
CA ASP A 135 3.23 -10.58 -2.33
C ASP A 135 1.83 -10.36 -2.96
N TYR A 136 0.77 -10.21 -2.15
CA TYR A 136 -0.62 -10.23 -2.62
C TYR A 136 -1.51 -9.11 -2.08
N GLU A 137 -1.24 -8.51 -0.93
CA GLU A 137 -2.06 -7.40 -0.42
C GLU A 137 -1.50 -6.06 -0.90
N ILE A 138 -0.23 -5.79 -0.60
CA ILE A 138 0.45 -4.52 -0.95
C ILE A 138 0.30 -4.18 -2.44
N PRO A 139 0.48 -5.11 -3.39
CA PRO A 139 0.29 -4.80 -4.81
C PRO A 139 -1.09 -4.28 -5.20
N TYR A 140 -2.13 -4.73 -4.50
CA TYR A 140 -3.51 -4.36 -4.77
C TYR A 140 -3.92 -3.08 -4.05
N THR A 141 -3.22 -2.66 -2.99
CA THR A 141 -3.44 -1.32 -2.42
C THR A 141 -3.21 -0.22 -3.46
N LEU A 142 -2.24 -0.41 -4.37
CA LEU A 142 -2.00 0.52 -5.49
C LEU A 142 -3.10 0.48 -6.55
N LEU A 143 -3.64 -0.71 -6.83
CA LEU A 143 -4.80 -0.81 -7.70
C LEU A 143 -5.93 0.03 -7.12
N ILE A 144 -6.27 -0.17 -5.84
CA ILE A 144 -7.32 0.59 -5.16
C ILE A 144 -7.02 2.10 -5.24
N THR A 145 -5.83 2.54 -4.81
CA THR A 145 -5.45 3.96 -4.86
C THR A 145 -5.60 4.53 -6.27
N SER A 146 -5.16 3.79 -7.30
CA SER A 146 -5.24 4.23 -8.70
C SER A 146 -6.67 4.34 -9.22
N GLN A 147 -7.59 3.48 -8.79
CA GLN A 147 -8.98 3.51 -9.23
C GLN A 147 -9.80 4.58 -8.51
N LEU A 148 -9.40 4.96 -7.29
CA LEU A 148 -10.06 6.02 -6.52
C LEU A 148 -9.49 7.40 -6.84
N THR A 149 -8.28 7.46 -7.41
CA THR A 149 -7.63 8.71 -7.82
C THR A 149 -8.16 9.17 -9.17
N SER A 150 -8.29 10.49 -9.32
CA SER A 150 -8.57 11.17 -10.60
C SER A 150 -7.60 12.33 -10.80
N GLU A 151 -7.55 12.90 -12.00
CA GLU A 151 -6.69 14.06 -12.30
C GLU A 151 -6.97 15.26 -11.38
N GLU A 152 -8.24 15.44 -11.00
CA GLU A 152 -8.67 16.55 -10.14
C GLU A 152 -8.55 16.24 -8.64
N ASN A 153 -8.41 14.96 -8.28
CA ASN A 153 -8.49 14.53 -6.88
C ASN A 153 -7.60 13.32 -6.62
N LEU A 154 -6.51 13.58 -5.90
CA LEU A 154 -5.55 12.55 -5.49
C LEU A 154 -6.05 11.86 -4.23
N VAL A 155 -6.12 10.53 -4.28
CA VAL A 155 -6.44 9.70 -3.12
C VAL A 155 -5.16 9.17 -2.50
N LYS A 156 -5.07 9.23 -1.17
CA LYS A 156 -3.96 8.66 -0.39
C LYS A 156 -4.51 7.65 0.60
N ILE A 157 -4.05 6.41 0.50
CA ILE A 157 -4.40 5.33 1.43
C ILE A 157 -3.30 5.22 2.48
N THR A 158 -3.63 5.56 3.73
CA THR A 158 -2.69 5.59 4.86
C THR A 158 -3.03 4.48 5.84
N GLN A 159 -2.05 3.63 6.16
CA GLN A 159 -2.23 2.54 7.10
C GLN A 159 -2.31 3.09 8.53
N LEU A 160 -3.41 2.81 9.21
CA LEU A 160 -3.65 3.22 10.59
C LEU A 160 -3.25 2.14 11.58
N ASP A 161 -3.49 0.88 11.20
CA ASP A 161 -3.27 -0.24 12.11
C ASP A 161 -3.01 -1.57 11.39
N THR A 162 -2.46 -2.53 12.12
CA THR A 162 -2.29 -3.91 11.67
C THR A 162 -2.47 -4.84 12.85
N CYS A 163 -3.41 -5.76 12.71
CA CYS A 163 -3.66 -6.81 13.67
C CYS A 163 -3.39 -8.18 13.04
N MET A 164 -2.48 -8.94 13.64
CA MET A 164 -2.19 -10.32 13.27
C MET A 164 -2.83 -11.23 14.30
N MET A 165 -3.78 -12.05 13.88
CA MET A 165 -4.57 -12.89 14.79
C MET A 165 -4.63 -14.33 14.27
N GLY A 166 -4.62 -15.28 15.20
CA GLY A 166 -4.98 -16.66 14.95
C GLY A 166 -6.41 -16.91 15.38
N LEU A 167 -7.21 -17.63 14.60
CA LEU A 167 -8.50 -18.16 15.04
C LEU A 167 -8.34 -19.65 15.36
N THR A 168 -8.57 -20.00 16.61
CA THR A 168 -8.52 -21.39 17.08
C THR A 168 -9.74 -22.20 16.62
N THR A 169 -9.66 -23.53 16.68
CA THR A 169 -10.75 -24.42 16.28
C THR A 169 -12.01 -24.27 17.13
N ASP A 170 -11.88 -23.80 18.37
CA ASP A 170 -13.00 -23.48 19.28
C ASP A 170 -13.48 -22.02 19.15
N GLY A 171 -12.99 -21.28 18.15
CA GLY A 171 -13.48 -19.94 17.81
C GLY A 171 -12.86 -18.80 18.63
N LYS A 172 -11.85 -19.07 19.46
CA LYS A 172 -11.13 -18.03 20.23
C LYS A 172 -10.02 -17.39 19.42
N TYR A 173 -9.85 -16.09 19.59
CA TYR A 173 -8.74 -15.36 18.97
C TYR A 173 -7.43 -15.59 19.71
N LEU A 174 -6.33 -15.65 18.97
CA LEU A 174 -4.97 -15.77 19.44
C LEU A 174 -4.19 -14.54 18.97
N GLN A 175 -3.66 -13.75 19.91
CA GLN A 175 -2.87 -12.56 19.61
C GLN A 175 -1.41 -12.71 20.05
N ASP A 176 -0.51 -12.13 19.27
CA ASP A 176 0.91 -12.00 19.57
C ASP A 176 1.36 -10.61 19.07
N ILE A 177 1.69 -9.72 20.00
CA ILE A 177 1.38 -8.26 19.99
C ILE A 177 2.35 -7.39 19.16
N SER A 178 1.85 -6.37 18.44
CA SER A 178 2.61 -5.16 18.02
C SER A 178 1.68 -3.97 17.69
N MET A 179 2.03 -2.73 18.03
CA MET A 179 1.25 -1.50 17.72
C MET A 179 2.08 -0.42 16.99
N ARG A 180 1.45 0.41 16.15
CA ARG A 180 2.04 1.60 15.47
C ARG A 180 1.02 2.76 15.38
N PHE A 181 1.49 4.01 15.35
CA PHE A 181 0.67 5.24 15.31
C PHE A 181 1.15 6.24 14.24
N SER A 182 0.22 6.92 13.56
CA SER A 182 0.48 8.01 12.61
C SER A 182 -0.77 8.90 12.43
N GLY A 183 -0.61 10.19 12.07
CA GLY A 183 -1.72 11.10 11.78
C GLY A 183 -1.39 12.16 10.71
N GLU A 184 -2.39 12.59 9.94
CA GLU A 184 -2.28 13.57 8.83
C GLU A 184 -3.62 14.30 8.60
N ILE A 185 -3.57 15.54 8.08
CA ILE A 185 -4.76 16.36 7.74
C ILE A 185 -4.90 16.42 6.22
N THR A 186 -6.11 16.18 5.69
CA THR A 186 -6.37 16.19 4.23
C THR A 186 -7.70 16.86 3.87
N THR A 187 -7.88 17.18 2.58
CA THR A 187 -9.10 17.74 1.98
C THR A 187 -9.79 16.68 1.13
N SER A 188 -11.12 16.54 1.18
CA SER A 188 -11.82 15.40 0.56
C SER A 188 -12.96 15.79 -0.39
N LYS A 189 -13.10 15.05 -1.51
CA LYS A 189 -14.19 15.17 -2.50
C LYS A 189 -15.28 14.12 -2.27
N LYS A 190 -16.57 14.47 -2.49
CA LYS A 190 -17.67 13.49 -2.37
C LYS A 190 -17.62 12.52 -3.55
N VAL A 191 -17.71 11.22 -3.28
CA VAL A 191 -17.82 10.17 -4.31
C VAL A 191 -18.84 9.11 -3.88
N SER A 192 -19.40 8.37 -4.84
CA SER A 192 -20.29 7.25 -4.54
C SER A 192 -19.50 6.03 -4.09
N LEU A 193 -19.89 5.44 -2.95
CA LEU A 193 -19.26 4.22 -2.44
C LEU A 193 -19.45 3.03 -3.39
N SER A 194 -20.64 2.85 -3.94
CA SER A 194 -20.95 1.72 -4.83
C SER A 194 -20.16 1.80 -6.13
N GLU A 195 -20.02 2.99 -6.72
CA GLU A 195 -19.21 3.23 -7.92
C GLU A 195 -17.73 2.98 -7.61
N SER A 196 -17.23 3.51 -6.49
CA SER A 196 -15.84 3.31 -6.04
C SER A 196 -15.50 1.83 -5.87
N PHE A 197 -16.40 1.07 -5.23
CA PHE A 197 -16.25 -0.38 -5.06
C PHE A 197 -16.26 -1.12 -6.40
N ASN A 198 -17.22 -0.81 -7.28
CA ASN A 198 -17.34 -1.44 -8.59
C ASN A 198 -16.15 -1.14 -9.51
N LEU A 199 -15.59 0.07 -9.45
CA LEU A 199 -14.37 0.42 -10.18
C LEU A 199 -13.21 -0.49 -9.78
N VAL A 200 -12.99 -0.67 -8.47
CA VAL A 200 -11.95 -1.57 -7.96
C VAL A 200 -12.19 -3.00 -8.43
N VAL A 201 -13.38 -3.55 -8.16
CA VAL A 201 -13.72 -4.95 -8.48
C VAL A 201 -13.59 -5.23 -9.98
N SER A 202 -14.04 -4.31 -10.84
CA SER A 202 -13.96 -4.48 -12.30
C SER A 202 -12.54 -4.61 -12.84
N LYS A 203 -11.53 -4.13 -12.09
CA LYS A 203 -10.12 -4.18 -12.49
C LYS A 203 -9.33 -5.29 -11.82
N VAL A 204 -9.84 -5.91 -10.76
CA VAL A 204 -9.12 -6.95 -10.01
C VAL A 204 -8.64 -8.09 -10.92
N GLU A 205 -9.50 -8.60 -11.80
CA GLU A 205 -9.17 -9.75 -12.67
C GLU A 205 -8.18 -9.41 -13.79
N SER A 206 -8.19 -8.16 -14.26
CA SER A 206 -7.31 -7.70 -15.35
C SER A 206 -6.03 -7.03 -14.85
N TYR A 207 -5.90 -6.83 -13.53
CA TYR A 207 -4.76 -6.14 -12.95
C TYR A 207 -3.49 -7.00 -13.02
N THR A 208 -2.49 -6.48 -13.73
CA THR A 208 -1.16 -7.08 -13.80
C THR A 208 -0.22 -6.34 -12.87
N VAL A 209 0.23 -7.02 -11.81
CA VAL A 209 1.15 -6.46 -10.82
C VAL A 209 2.48 -6.04 -11.50
N PRO A 210 2.97 -4.80 -11.30
CA PRO A 210 4.19 -4.30 -11.95
C PRO A 210 5.52 -4.90 -11.43
N GLY A 211 5.51 -6.15 -10.95
CA GLY A 211 6.62 -6.82 -10.25
C GLY A 211 6.59 -6.57 -8.74
N LYS A 212 7.55 -7.13 -7.99
CA LYS A 212 7.54 -7.05 -6.51
C LYS A 212 8.04 -5.71 -5.96
N SER A 213 9.05 -5.10 -6.59
CA SER A 213 9.69 -3.90 -6.04
C SER A 213 8.88 -2.63 -6.23
N VAL A 214 8.22 -2.46 -7.39
CA VAL A 214 7.43 -1.26 -7.69
C VAL A 214 6.32 -1.08 -6.66
N PRO A 215 5.50 -2.10 -6.35
CA PRO A 215 4.41 -1.89 -5.43
C PRO A 215 4.85 -1.61 -4.00
N ARG A 216 5.90 -2.29 -3.57
CA ARG A 216 6.48 -2.07 -2.24
C ARG A 216 7.00 -0.65 -2.07
N LEU A 217 7.77 -0.14 -3.03
CA LEU A 217 8.30 1.21 -2.96
C LEU A 217 7.21 2.28 -3.01
N MET A 218 6.18 2.09 -3.85
CA MET A 218 5.03 3.00 -3.86
C MET A 218 4.25 2.93 -2.54
N TYR A 219 4.05 1.74 -1.98
CA TYR A 219 3.45 1.58 -0.66
C TYR A 219 4.25 2.31 0.42
N ASP A 220 5.56 2.06 0.48
CA ASP A 220 6.47 2.71 1.42
C ASP A 220 6.44 4.23 1.24
N SER A 221 6.32 4.73 0.00
CA SER A 221 6.18 6.17 -0.26
C SER A 221 4.88 6.77 0.29
N MET A 222 3.77 6.03 0.24
CA MET A 222 2.48 6.49 0.77
C MET A 222 2.48 6.51 2.30
N GLN A 223 3.17 5.55 2.92
CA GLN A 223 3.23 5.41 4.39
C GLN A 223 4.31 6.28 5.05
N GLU A 224 5.23 6.85 4.27
CA GLU A 224 6.33 7.64 4.79
C GLU A 224 5.89 9.06 5.16
N THR A 225 6.32 9.52 6.34
CA THR A 225 5.98 10.86 6.86
C THR A 225 7.02 11.90 6.46
N ASP A 226 8.27 11.49 6.26
CA ASP A 226 9.30 12.34 5.67
C ASP A 226 9.04 12.52 4.17
N LYS A 227 8.66 13.74 3.78
CA LYS A 227 8.32 14.09 2.40
C LYS A 227 9.44 13.81 1.40
N LEU A 228 10.70 13.96 1.80
CA LEU A 228 11.85 13.70 0.94
C LEU A 228 12.02 12.19 0.73
N LYS A 229 11.92 11.42 1.80
CA LYS A 229 12.04 9.95 1.72
C LYS A 229 10.87 9.33 0.95
N ALA A 230 9.65 9.84 1.17
CA ALA A 230 8.46 9.50 0.37
C ALA A 230 8.71 9.77 -1.12
N PHE A 231 9.21 10.98 -1.44
CA PHE A 231 9.55 11.35 -2.81
C PHE A 231 10.57 10.39 -3.45
N ILE A 232 11.65 10.06 -2.73
CA ILE A 232 12.70 9.16 -3.23
C ILE A 232 12.13 7.76 -3.50
N PHE A 233 11.31 7.21 -2.59
CA PHE A 233 10.67 5.91 -2.80
C PHE A 233 9.75 5.90 -4.02
N ALA A 234 8.90 6.92 -4.17
CA ALA A 234 8.03 7.05 -5.35
C ALA A 234 8.84 7.17 -6.65
N TRP A 235 9.91 7.98 -6.65
CA TRP A 235 10.78 8.15 -7.81
C TRP A 235 11.44 6.84 -8.23
N ILE A 236 12.03 6.10 -7.30
CA ILE A 236 12.68 4.81 -7.59
C ILE A 236 11.65 3.82 -8.15
N ALA A 237 10.43 3.79 -7.62
CA ALA A 237 9.37 2.94 -8.13
C ALA A 237 9.01 3.26 -9.59
N ILE A 238 8.86 4.55 -9.92
CA ILE A 238 8.59 5.02 -11.29
C ILE A 238 9.74 4.63 -12.23
N GLU A 239 10.99 4.83 -11.80
CA GLU A 239 12.17 4.49 -12.61
C GLU A 239 12.26 2.99 -12.90
N ILE A 240 11.98 2.14 -11.91
CA ILE A 240 11.92 0.68 -12.10
C ILE A 240 10.81 0.33 -13.09
N LEU A 241 9.62 0.91 -12.94
CA LEU A 241 8.47 0.65 -13.81
C LEU A 241 8.76 1.03 -15.27
N ILE A 242 9.32 2.22 -15.50
CA ILE A 242 9.72 2.70 -16.83
C ILE A 242 10.74 1.75 -17.45
N ASN A 243 11.80 1.43 -16.72
CA ASN A 243 12.86 0.55 -17.23
C ASN A 243 12.36 -0.85 -17.55
N LYS A 244 11.48 -1.41 -16.70
CA LYS A 244 10.88 -2.72 -16.92
C LYS A 244 9.95 -2.71 -18.14
N SER A 245 9.12 -1.69 -18.27
CA SER A 245 8.16 -1.57 -19.38
C SER A 245 8.89 -1.42 -20.71
N TYR A 246 9.94 -0.59 -20.74
CA TYR A 246 10.78 -0.41 -21.92
C TYR A 246 11.51 -1.70 -22.32
N LYS A 247 12.11 -2.43 -21.38
CA LYS A 247 12.75 -3.73 -21.63
C LYS A 247 11.80 -4.79 -22.20
N GLY A 248 10.50 -4.68 -21.92
CA GLY A 248 9.49 -5.61 -22.42
C GLY A 248 9.12 -5.40 -23.89
N ILE A 249 9.64 -4.35 -24.54
CA ILE A 249 9.33 -4.01 -25.91
C ILE A 249 10.53 -4.34 -26.80
N PRO A 250 10.34 -5.07 -27.91
CA PRO A 250 11.39 -5.25 -28.91
C PRO A 250 11.64 -3.90 -29.61
N THR A 251 12.74 -3.23 -29.24
CA THR A 251 13.14 -1.94 -29.80
C THR A 251 14.59 -2.01 -30.28
N ASP A 252 14.94 -1.24 -31.31
CA ASP A 252 16.32 -1.15 -31.84
C ASP A 252 17.21 -0.22 -30.98
N ASP A 253 16.88 -0.02 -29.70
CA ASP A 253 17.48 0.94 -28.76
C ASP A 253 17.51 2.41 -29.24
N LYS A 254 16.93 2.71 -30.40
CA LYS A 254 16.88 4.04 -31.04
C LYS A 254 15.48 4.61 -31.01
N PHE A 255 15.39 5.91 -30.78
CA PHE A 255 14.12 6.64 -30.80
C PHE A 255 13.63 6.87 -32.25
N PRO A 256 12.43 6.39 -32.62
CA PRO A 256 11.88 6.55 -33.96
C PRO A 256 11.76 8.02 -34.36
N THR A 257 12.03 8.33 -35.63
CA THR A 257 11.78 9.66 -36.21
C THR A 257 10.38 9.79 -36.78
N ASP A 258 9.78 8.66 -37.18
CA ASP A 258 8.54 8.62 -37.93
C ASP A 258 7.38 8.26 -37.00
N GLY A 259 6.19 8.79 -37.30
CA GLY A 259 4.98 8.53 -36.49
C GLY A 259 4.94 9.26 -35.15
N ILE A 260 5.83 10.25 -34.93
CA ILE A 260 5.75 11.14 -33.76
C ILE A 260 4.56 12.11 -33.95
N PRO A 261 3.60 12.16 -33.03
CA PRO A 261 2.54 13.17 -33.07
C PRO A 261 3.13 14.58 -32.98
N SER A 262 2.59 15.52 -33.78
CA SER A 262 3.13 16.90 -33.89
C SER A 262 3.26 17.62 -32.54
N GLU A 263 2.37 17.31 -31.61
CA GLU A 263 2.34 17.80 -30.24
C GLU A 263 3.55 17.38 -29.37
N TYR A 264 4.27 16.32 -29.74
CA TYR A 264 5.48 15.85 -29.05
C TYR A 264 6.78 16.28 -29.74
N SER A 265 6.73 16.76 -30.99
CA SER A 265 7.90 17.06 -31.84
C SER A 265 8.94 17.95 -31.17
N ASP A 266 8.51 19.09 -30.62
CA ASP A 266 9.42 20.06 -29.98
C ASP A 266 10.10 19.49 -28.73
N ARG A 267 9.41 18.59 -28.01
CA ARG A 267 9.92 17.98 -26.78
C ARG A 267 10.91 16.86 -27.09
N ILE A 268 10.64 16.06 -28.12
CA ILE A 268 11.59 15.06 -28.62
C ILE A 268 12.86 15.73 -29.13
N ASN A 269 12.73 16.82 -29.89
CA ASN A 269 13.86 17.61 -30.34
C ASN A 269 14.71 18.13 -29.16
N LYS A 270 14.05 18.54 -28.06
CA LYS A 270 14.74 18.96 -26.82
C LYS A 270 15.38 17.81 -26.02
N LEU A 271 14.86 16.59 -26.12
CA LEU A 271 15.46 15.41 -25.47
C LEU A 271 16.75 14.98 -26.15
N PHE A 272 16.77 15.08 -27.46
CA PHE A 272 17.89 14.72 -28.32
C PHE A 272 18.55 15.97 -28.90
N ASN A 273 18.76 17.00 -28.06
CA ASN A 273 19.27 18.37 -28.35
C ASN A 273 20.43 18.49 -29.37
N ASP A 274 21.04 17.39 -29.78
CA ASP A 274 22.02 17.31 -30.84
C ASP A 274 21.54 16.35 -31.94
N PRO A 275 21.16 16.85 -33.14
CA PRO A 275 20.77 16.01 -34.27
C PRO A 275 21.89 15.09 -34.78
N MET A 276 23.15 15.29 -34.34
CA MET A 276 24.30 14.41 -34.62
C MET A 276 24.52 13.33 -33.55
N ARG A 277 23.86 13.39 -32.38
CA ARG A 277 23.95 12.31 -31.38
C ARG A 277 23.12 11.12 -31.81
N ASP A 278 23.69 9.93 -31.63
CA ASP A 278 22.95 8.67 -31.71
C ASP A 278 21.71 8.78 -30.81
N ARG A 279 20.50 8.63 -31.37
CA ARG A 279 19.20 8.75 -30.67
C ARG A 279 18.95 7.55 -29.74
N LYS A 280 20.01 7.08 -29.09
CA LYS A 280 20.00 5.92 -28.22
C LYS A 280 19.22 6.23 -26.96
N ILE A 281 18.26 5.38 -26.64
CA ILE A 281 17.37 5.53 -25.50
C ILE A 281 18.08 4.98 -24.25
N THR A 282 18.80 5.84 -23.55
CA THR A 282 19.62 5.42 -22.40
C THR A 282 18.99 5.80 -21.05
N THR A 283 18.42 7.00 -20.97
CA THR A 283 17.93 7.57 -19.70
C THR A 283 16.48 7.19 -19.41
N PRO A 284 16.06 7.14 -18.12
CA PRO A 284 14.66 6.93 -17.75
C PRO A 284 13.70 7.93 -18.41
N LEU A 285 14.09 9.20 -18.55
CA LEU A 285 13.25 10.23 -19.20
C LEU A 285 13.04 9.94 -20.69
N MET A 286 14.08 9.49 -21.41
CA MET A 286 13.96 9.09 -22.82
C MET A 286 13.09 7.84 -22.98
N LYS A 287 13.26 6.85 -22.09
CA LYS A 287 12.44 5.63 -22.06
C LYS A 287 10.98 5.96 -21.78
N TYR A 288 10.72 6.87 -20.84
CA TYR A 288 9.37 7.34 -20.56
C TYR A 288 8.76 8.03 -21.78
N ALA A 289 9.50 8.94 -22.44
CA ALA A 289 9.02 9.60 -23.66
C ALA A 289 8.63 8.59 -24.74
N TYR A 290 9.44 7.54 -24.91
CA TYR A 290 9.16 6.47 -25.85
C TYR A 290 7.87 5.74 -25.48
N LEU A 291 7.76 5.33 -24.22
CA LEU A 291 6.59 4.63 -23.71
C LEU A 291 5.32 5.49 -23.82
N SER A 292 5.36 6.76 -23.42
CA SER A 292 4.19 7.66 -23.48
C SER A 292 3.69 7.91 -24.89
N ILE A 293 4.59 7.97 -25.88
CA ILE A 293 4.20 8.26 -27.27
C ILE A 293 3.70 7.01 -27.99
N PHE A 294 4.40 5.88 -27.84
CA PHE A 294 4.17 4.70 -28.69
C PHE A 294 3.37 3.59 -28.00
N HIS A 295 3.31 3.54 -26.67
CA HIS A 295 2.76 2.39 -25.94
C HIS A 295 1.67 2.74 -24.92
N TRP A 296 1.86 3.78 -24.12
CA TRP A 296 0.95 4.18 -23.05
C TRP A 296 -0.05 5.20 -23.56
N LYS A 297 -1.08 4.71 -24.26
CA LYS A 297 -2.14 5.53 -24.88
C LYS A 297 -3.03 6.29 -23.90
N PHE A 298 -2.90 6.04 -22.60
CA PHE A 298 -3.65 6.70 -21.54
C PHE A 298 -2.93 7.90 -20.95
N LEU A 299 -1.71 8.20 -21.43
CA LEU A 299 -0.95 9.37 -21.00
C LEU A 299 -1.10 10.51 -22.00
N THR A 300 -1.01 11.71 -21.48
CA THR A 300 -1.08 12.96 -22.24
C THR A 300 0.29 13.61 -22.33
N ILE A 301 0.36 14.69 -23.12
CA ILE A 301 1.55 15.56 -23.17
C ILE A 301 1.89 16.18 -21.80
N TYR A 302 0.90 16.33 -20.92
CA TYR A 302 1.07 16.95 -19.61
C TYR A 302 1.88 16.06 -18.66
N ASP A 303 1.65 14.74 -18.70
CA ASP A 303 2.33 13.77 -17.85
C ASP A 303 3.85 13.76 -18.10
N TYR A 304 4.26 13.94 -19.36
CA TYR A 304 5.66 14.09 -19.73
C TYR A 304 6.28 15.36 -19.11
N ASP A 305 5.59 16.49 -19.16
CA ASP A 305 6.08 17.74 -18.59
C ASP A 305 6.17 17.66 -17.06
N VAL A 306 5.22 16.97 -16.41
CA VAL A 306 5.27 16.65 -14.99
C VAL A 306 6.52 15.82 -14.68
N LEU A 307 6.74 14.70 -15.38
CA LEU A 307 7.90 13.85 -15.12
C LEU A 307 9.23 14.58 -15.35
N LYS A 308 9.32 15.40 -16.40
CA LYS A 308 10.51 16.20 -16.67
C LYS A 308 10.82 17.19 -15.55
N ARG A 309 9.79 17.88 -15.02
CA ARG A 309 9.94 18.79 -13.87
C ARG A 309 10.42 18.04 -12.64
N ILE A 310 9.80 16.90 -12.34
CA ILE A 310 10.17 16.06 -11.19
C ILE A 310 11.60 15.51 -11.34
N SER A 311 11.98 15.07 -12.54
CA SER A 311 13.33 14.59 -12.84
C SER A 311 14.40 15.64 -12.57
N LYS A 312 14.09 16.91 -12.85
CA LYS A 312 15.01 18.03 -12.55
C LYS A 312 15.20 18.16 -11.05
N ILE A 313 14.11 18.22 -10.27
CA ILE A 313 14.15 18.29 -8.80
C ILE A 313 15.01 17.15 -8.21
N ARG A 314 14.84 15.92 -8.73
CA ARG A 314 15.64 14.76 -8.31
C ARG A 314 17.13 14.96 -8.63
N ASN A 315 17.48 15.47 -9.80
CA ASN A 315 18.88 15.67 -10.19
C ASN A 315 19.52 16.78 -9.34
N ASP A 316 18.82 17.90 -9.18
CA ASP A 316 19.26 19.02 -8.33
C ASP A 316 19.52 18.53 -6.89
N PHE A 317 18.65 17.66 -6.36
CA PHE A 317 18.86 16.98 -5.07
C PHE A 317 20.12 16.09 -5.05
N MET A 318 20.29 15.22 -6.04
CA MET A 318 21.44 14.31 -6.12
C MET A 318 22.78 15.05 -6.26
N HIS A 319 22.78 16.25 -6.83
CA HIS A 319 23.95 17.10 -6.99
C HIS A 319 24.15 18.09 -5.82
N GLY A 320 23.32 18.01 -4.78
CA GLY A 320 23.46 18.84 -3.58
C GLY A 320 23.16 20.32 -3.81
N GLU A 321 22.36 20.66 -4.83
CA GLU A 321 21.98 22.05 -5.09
C GLU A 321 21.08 22.57 -3.94
N LYS A 322 21.60 23.54 -3.18
CA LYS A 322 21.00 24.08 -1.94
C LYS A 322 19.61 24.71 -2.09
N SER A 323 19.15 24.99 -3.30
CA SER A 323 17.93 25.79 -3.55
C SER A 323 16.63 25.09 -3.16
N ILE A 324 16.62 23.75 -3.08
CA ILE A 324 15.43 22.95 -2.76
C ILE A 324 15.22 22.77 -1.25
N ILE A 325 16.31 22.66 -0.48
CA ILE A 325 16.26 22.40 0.97
C ILE A 325 15.57 23.56 1.73
N CYS A 326 15.74 24.80 1.26
CA CYS A 326 15.11 25.97 1.89
C CYS A 326 13.62 26.17 1.52
N ARG A 327 13.11 25.62 0.41
CA ARG A 327 11.71 25.83 -0.01
C ARG A 327 10.74 24.81 0.57
N LEU A 328 11.20 23.59 0.85
CA LEU A 328 10.36 22.55 1.48
C LEU A 328 10.20 22.74 3.00
N SER A 329 11.08 23.52 3.62
CA SER A 329 11.06 23.84 5.05
C SER A 329 10.33 25.16 5.38
N SER A 330 10.04 26.00 4.39
CA SER A 330 9.46 27.35 4.57
C SER A 330 7.97 27.48 4.21
N GLN A 331 7.28 26.37 3.91
CA GLN A 331 5.81 26.32 3.78
C GLN A 331 5.16 25.68 5.02
N ARG A 332 5.61 26.05 6.23
CA ARG A 332 4.90 25.78 7.48
C ARG A 332 4.17 27.03 7.93
#